data_AF-A0A411MDF7-F1
#
_entry.id   AF-A0A411MDF7-F1
#
_cell.length_a   1.000
_cell.length_b   1.000
_cell.length_c   1.000
_cell.angle_alpha   90.00
_cell.angle_beta   90.00
_cell.angle_gamma   90.00
#
_symmetry.space_group_name_H-M   'P 1'
#
loop_
_entity.id
_entity.type
_entity.pdbx_description
1 polymer ?
#
loop_
_entity_poly.entity_id
_entity_poly.type
_entity_poly.pdbx_seq_one_letter_code
_entity_poly.pdbx_strand_id
1 'polypeptide(L)'
;MPIFKRFNLPCRWLFRAMLTVAAIAPVSAAVAEEGSWYLQTSLYTRHFNPKPEHLERQELIGLERNRADGLLYGAATFRNSYRQRSVYAYGGKVWNHGHWPVYAKVSGGLLHGYRGDYRDNILLNRFGVAPSIIPSLGIRLGPVGLEAVLLGGNAMMVNAGYRFK
;
A
#
# COMPACT_ATOMS: atom_id res chain seq x y z
N MET A 1 -51.74 -34.14 12.32
CA MET A 1 -51.01 -35.14 11.52
C MET A 1 -51.81 -35.42 10.26
N PRO A 2 -51.19 -35.67 9.08
CA PRO A 2 -49.93 -35.17 8.51
C PRO A 2 -50.25 -34.37 7.22
N ILE A 3 -49.35 -33.64 6.57
CA ILE A 3 -48.43 -34.15 5.55
C ILE A 3 -47.47 -33.00 5.22
N PHE A 4 -46.22 -33.14 5.65
CA PHE A 4 -45.10 -32.38 5.09
C PHE A 4 -44.90 -32.85 3.64
N LYS A 5 -45.11 -31.97 2.66
CA LYS A 5 -44.58 -32.17 1.31
C LYS A 5 -43.17 -31.60 1.25
N ARG A 6 -42.20 -32.51 1.17
CA ARG A 6 -40.82 -32.26 0.75
C ARG A 6 -40.80 -31.56 -0.61
N PHE A 7 -40.15 -30.42 -0.70
CA PHE A 7 -39.66 -29.90 -1.97
C PHE A 7 -38.15 -30.12 -2.02
N ASN A 8 -37.75 -31.18 -2.73
CA ASN A 8 -36.40 -31.33 -3.25
C ASN A 8 -36.31 -30.47 -4.52
N LEU A 9 -35.39 -29.52 -4.56
CA LEU A 9 -34.87 -28.98 -5.82
C LEU A 9 -33.33 -29.03 -5.79
N PRO A 10 -32.71 -29.59 -6.85
CA PRO A 10 -31.30 -29.93 -6.87
C PRO A 10 -30.39 -28.74 -7.19
N CYS A 11 -29.20 -28.81 -6.60
CA CYS A 11 -27.95 -28.22 -7.04
C CYS A 11 -27.84 -28.12 -8.57
N ARG A 12 -27.66 -26.90 -9.08
CA ARG A 12 -27.07 -26.65 -10.40
C ARG A 12 -26.63 -25.20 -10.54
N TRP A 13 -25.36 -25.00 -10.24
CA TRP A 13 -24.44 -24.05 -10.84
C TRP A 13 -24.93 -23.44 -12.16
N LEU A 14 -24.95 -22.11 -12.24
CA LEU A 14 -24.64 -21.35 -13.47
C LEU A 14 -24.18 -19.94 -13.05
N PHE A 15 -22.87 -19.84 -12.79
CA PHE A 15 -22.11 -18.60 -12.87
C PHE A 15 -22.14 -18.10 -14.33
N ARG A 16 -22.66 -16.90 -14.57
CA ARG A 16 -22.44 -16.00 -15.72
C ARG A 16 -23.50 -14.89 -15.62
N ALA A 17 -23.20 -13.60 -15.68
CA ALA A 17 -22.36 -12.94 -16.67
C ALA A 17 -21.69 -11.70 -16.06
N MET A 18 -20.38 -11.56 -16.28
CA MET A 18 -19.66 -10.30 -16.15
C MET A 18 -19.73 -9.61 -17.51
N LEU A 19 -20.46 -8.50 -17.61
CA LEU A 19 -20.53 -7.69 -18.81
C LEU A 19 -19.37 -6.68 -18.76
N THR A 20 -18.26 -6.97 -19.43
CA THR A 20 -17.15 -6.02 -19.62
C THR A 20 -17.45 -5.13 -20.82
N VAL A 21 -17.82 -3.88 -20.57
CA VAL A 21 -17.76 -2.80 -21.57
C VAL A 21 -16.34 -2.23 -21.54
N ALA A 22 -15.52 -2.56 -22.54
CA ALA A 22 -14.25 -1.90 -22.76
C ALA A 22 -14.49 -0.66 -23.64
N ALA A 23 -14.58 0.52 -23.02
CA ALA A 23 -14.55 1.77 -23.75
C ALA A 23 -13.11 2.04 -24.22
N ILE A 24 -12.90 2.11 -25.53
CA ILE A 24 -11.62 2.51 -26.14
C ILE A 24 -11.59 4.04 -26.15
N ALA A 25 -10.88 4.64 -25.20
CA ALA A 25 -10.56 6.07 -25.23
C ALA A 25 -9.35 6.32 -26.14
N PRO A 26 -9.30 7.43 -26.89
CA PRO A 26 -8.12 7.80 -27.66
C PRO A 26 -6.95 8.09 -26.70
N VAL A 27 -5.85 7.37 -26.86
CA VAL A 27 -4.59 7.66 -26.18
C VAL A 27 -3.99 8.89 -26.87
N SER A 28 -4.21 10.07 -26.29
CA SER A 28 -3.37 11.22 -26.59
C SER A 28 -1.97 10.87 -26.09
N ALA A 29 -1.00 10.74 -26.98
CA ALA A 29 0.40 10.61 -26.63
C ALA A 29 0.87 11.94 -26.02
N ALA A 30 0.61 12.13 -24.73
CA ALA A 30 1.31 13.12 -23.95
C ALA A 30 2.81 12.78 -24.07
N VAL A 31 3.63 13.78 -24.40
CA VAL A 31 5.09 13.67 -24.29
C VAL A 31 5.35 13.12 -22.88
N ALA A 32 5.86 11.89 -22.81
CA ALA A 32 6.06 11.22 -21.54
C ALA A 32 7.13 12.00 -20.79
N GLU A 33 6.73 12.80 -19.80
CA GLU A 33 7.64 13.26 -18.75
C GLU A 33 8.41 12.02 -18.27
N GLU A 34 9.74 12.05 -18.37
CA GLU A 34 10.56 10.94 -17.90
C GLU A 34 10.22 10.67 -16.44
N GLY A 35 9.88 9.43 -16.11
CA GLY A 35 9.65 9.05 -14.72
C GLY A 35 10.85 9.38 -13.82
N SER A 36 10.62 9.42 -12.53
CA SER A 36 11.68 9.69 -11.53
C SER A 36 11.80 8.54 -10.54
N TRP A 37 13.01 8.27 -10.07
CA TRP A 37 13.24 7.44 -8.90
C TRP A 37 13.06 8.25 -7.61
N TYR A 38 12.66 7.57 -6.54
CA TYR A 38 12.53 8.11 -5.20
C TYR A 38 13.12 7.12 -4.19
N LEU A 39 14.19 7.54 -3.53
CA LEU A 39 14.80 6.80 -2.42
C LEU A 39 14.29 7.40 -1.11
N GLN A 40 13.84 6.57 -0.17
CA GLN A 40 13.24 7.04 1.08
C GLN A 40 13.68 6.24 2.30
N THR A 41 13.63 6.89 3.46
CA THR A 41 13.88 6.30 4.77
C THR A 41 12.94 6.86 5.84
N SER A 42 12.72 6.09 6.91
CA SER A 42 11.89 6.49 8.04
C SER A 42 12.67 7.40 8.99
N LEU A 43 12.11 8.56 9.32
CA LEU A 43 12.65 9.46 10.34
C LEU A 43 12.07 9.17 11.73
N TYR A 44 10.76 8.90 11.79
CA TYR A 44 10.02 8.78 13.05
C TYR A 44 8.79 7.91 12.87
N THR A 45 8.42 7.14 13.89
CA THR A 45 7.15 6.40 13.93
C THR A 45 6.51 6.52 15.30
N ARG A 46 5.19 6.69 15.30
CA ARG A 46 4.38 6.72 16.51
C ARG A 46 3.20 5.79 16.38
N HIS A 47 3.07 4.87 17.33
CA HIS A 47 1.88 4.04 17.48
C HIS A 47 0.78 4.83 18.19
N PHE A 48 -0.47 4.69 17.73
CA PHE A 48 -1.61 5.36 18.35
C PHE A 48 -1.95 4.76 19.73
N ASN A 49 -1.66 3.48 19.93
CA ASN A 49 -1.74 2.78 21.21
C ASN A 49 -0.41 2.06 21.50
N PRO A 50 0.58 2.76 22.09
CA PRO A 50 1.92 2.22 22.28
C PRO A 50 1.95 1.14 23.38
N LYS A 51 2.62 0.02 23.10
CA LYS A 51 2.96 -1.02 24.08
C LYS A 51 4.49 -1.06 24.24
N PRO A 52 5.03 -1.54 25.38
CA PRO A 52 6.49 -1.59 25.63
C PRO A 52 7.27 -2.35 24.56
N GLU A 53 6.62 -3.28 23.87
CA GLU A 53 7.20 -4.13 22.84
C GLU A 53 7.31 -3.44 21.46
N HIS A 54 6.62 -2.32 21.24
CA HIS A 54 6.58 -1.64 19.94
C HIS A 54 7.87 -0.86 19.65
N LEU A 55 8.48 -1.15 18.50
CA LEU A 55 9.62 -0.41 18.00
C LEU A 55 9.19 0.92 17.34
N GLU A 56 9.73 2.05 17.80
CA GLU A 56 9.50 3.38 17.20
C GLU A 56 10.54 3.75 16.10
N ARG A 57 11.51 2.87 15.84
CA ARG A 57 12.55 3.02 14.80
C ARG A 57 12.48 1.91 13.76
N GLN A 58 11.88 2.20 12.63
CA GLN A 58 11.52 1.22 11.60
C GLN A 58 12.71 0.93 10.68
N GLU A 59 13.75 1.78 10.65
CA GLU A 59 14.93 1.61 9.80
C GLU A 59 14.51 1.31 8.33
N LEU A 60 13.49 2.03 7.85
CA LEU A 60 12.98 1.83 6.51
C LEU A 60 14.02 2.28 5.48
N ILE A 61 14.21 1.48 4.44
CA ILE A 61 14.85 1.89 3.19
C ILE A 61 13.92 1.45 2.07
N GLY A 62 13.50 2.39 1.23
CA GLY A 62 12.60 2.13 0.12
C GLY A 62 13.06 2.77 -1.17
N LEU A 63 12.86 2.06 -2.28
CA LEU A 63 13.09 2.54 -3.63
C LEU A 63 11.78 2.46 -4.42
N GLU A 64 11.43 3.56 -5.09
CA GLU A 64 10.17 3.70 -5.81
C GLU A 64 10.42 4.36 -7.17
N ARG A 65 9.81 3.81 -8.22
CA ARG A 65 9.73 4.45 -9.53
C ARG A 65 8.39 5.17 -9.65
N ASN A 66 8.44 6.48 -9.92
CA ASN A 66 7.30 7.32 -10.21
C ASN A 66 7.23 7.58 -11.72
N ARG A 67 6.04 7.47 -12.30
CA ARG A 67 5.74 7.83 -13.69
C ARG A 67 5.12 9.21 -13.78
N ALA A 68 5.15 9.80 -14.98
CA ALA A 68 4.51 11.07 -15.30
C ALA A 68 3.01 11.12 -14.97
N ASP A 69 2.31 10.02 -15.22
CA ASP A 69 0.86 9.87 -15.02
C ASP A 69 0.47 9.65 -13.54
N GLY A 70 1.44 9.75 -12.64
CA GLY A 70 1.28 9.56 -11.20
C GLY A 70 1.21 8.09 -10.78
N LEU A 71 1.34 7.12 -11.70
CA LEU A 71 1.50 5.72 -11.30
C LEU A 71 2.89 5.50 -10.70
N LEU A 72 2.96 4.58 -9.74
CA LEU A 72 4.22 4.21 -9.10
C LEU A 72 4.29 2.73 -8.76
N TYR A 73 5.51 2.24 -8.62
CA TYR A 73 5.81 0.92 -8.08
C TYR A 73 7.15 0.95 -7.35
N GLY A 74 7.29 0.11 -6.33
CA GLY A 74 8.49 0.12 -5.51
C GLY A 74 8.53 -1.03 -4.52
N ALA A 75 9.60 -1.03 -3.74
CA ALA A 75 9.75 -1.92 -2.62
C ALA A 75 10.45 -1.21 -1.47
N ALA A 76 10.09 -1.57 -0.24
CA ALA A 76 10.74 -1.10 0.97
C ALA A 76 11.05 -2.26 1.91
N THR A 77 12.23 -2.22 2.52
CA THR A 77 12.60 -3.06 3.65
C THR A 77 12.56 -2.22 4.93
N PHE A 78 12.08 -2.80 6.03
CA PHE A 78 11.97 -2.13 7.33
C PHE A 78 11.96 -3.16 8.45
N ARG A 79 12.05 -2.70 9.69
CA ARG A 79 11.79 -3.46 10.91
C ARG A 79 10.36 -3.22 11.33
N ASN A 80 9.59 -4.29 11.45
CA ASN A 80 8.24 -4.18 11.98
C ASN A 80 8.26 -3.86 13.49
N SER A 81 7.07 -3.66 14.08
CA SER A 81 6.90 -3.36 15.50
C SER A 81 7.61 -4.35 16.43
N TYR A 82 7.85 -5.58 15.97
CA TYR A 82 8.49 -6.68 16.71
C TYR A 82 9.93 -6.92 16.30
N ARG A 83 10.59 -5.91 15.72
CA ARG A 83 12.02 -5.93 15.36
C ARG A 83 12.38 -6.92 14.25
N GLN A 84 11.41 -7.53 13.57
CA GLN A 84 11.63 -8.47 12.48
C GLN A 84 11.79 -7.73 11.15
N ARG A 85 12.78 -8.14 10.35
CA ARG A 85 12.95 -7.62 8.99
C ARG A 85 11.77 -8.01 8.13
N SER A 86 11.11 -7.01 7.58
CA SER A 86 9.94 -7.12 6.71
C SER A 86 10.18 -6.37 5.41
N VAL A 87 9.50 -6.81 4.36
CA VAL A 87 9.55 -6.24 3.02
C VAL A 87 8.13 -5.94 2.57
N TYR A 88 7.92 -4.78 1.94
CA TYR A 88 6.68 -4.40 1.30
C TYR A 88 6.96 -4.10 -0.17
N ALA A 89 6.40 -4.90 -1.07
CA ALA A 89 6.44 -4.68 -2.51
C ALA A 89 5.08 -4.15 -2.97
N TYR A 90 5.05 -3.06 -3.72
CA TYR A 90 3.83 -2.30 -3.92
C TYR A 90 3.75 -1.59 -5.28
N GLY A 91 2.50 -1.36 -5.70
CA GLY A 91 2.13 -0.41 -6.75
C GLY A 91 1.18 0.63 -6.18
N GLY A 92 1.00 1.76 -6.88
CA GLY A 92 0.13 2.80 -6.36
C GLY A 92 -0.07 3.97 -7.30
N LYS A 93 -0.64 5.03 -6.72
CA LYS A 93 -0.85 6.29 -7.40
C LYS A 93 -0.54 7.47 -6.48
N VAL A 94 0.08 8.49 -7.05
CA VAL A 94 0.30 9.79 -6.42
C VAL A 94 -0.53 10.86 -7.14
N TRP A 95 -1.15 11.72 -6.35
CA TRP A 95 -1.90 12.88 -6.81
C TRP A 95 -1.20 14.13 -6.27
N ASN A 96 -0.54 14.87 -7.15
CA ASN A 96 0.07 16.14 -6.78
C ASN A 96 -1.02 17.22 -6.77
N HIS A 97 -0.94 18.16 -5.82
CA HIS A 97 -1.79 19.34 -5.85
C HIS A 97 -1.30 20.34 -6.91
N GLY A 98 -2.21 21.04 -7.57
CA GLY A 98 -1.86 21.90 -8.72
C GLY A 98 -1.08 23.17 -8.36
N HIS A 99 -1.24 23.69 -7.14
CA HIS A 99 -0.67 24.99 -6.72
C HIS A 99 0.26 24.92 -5.51
N TRP A 100 0.17 23.87 -4.72
CA TRP A 100 0.84 23.71 -3.44
C TRP A 100 1.80 22.54 -3.56
N PRO A 101 2.94 22.56 -2.86
CA PRO A 101 3.94 21.49 -2.90
C PRO A 101 3.50 20.24 -2.14
N VAL A 102 2.22 19.90 -2.14
CA VAL A 102 1.62 18.79 -1.38
C VAL A 102 1.14 17.71 -2.33
N TYR A 103 1.17 16.47 -1.88
CA TYR A 103 0.63 15.33 -2.63
C TYR A 103 -0.03 14.32 -1.71
N ALA A 104 -1.03 13.64 -2.25
CA ALA A 104 -1.60 12.44 -1.66
C ALA A 104 -1.07 11.22 -2.41
N LYS A 105 -0.87 10.11 -1.70
CA LYS A 105 -0.46 8.84 -2.30
C LYS A 105 -1.23 7.70 -1.66
N VAL A 106 -1.56 6.71 -2.48
CA VAL A 106 -2.06 5.42 -2.00
C VAL A 106 -1.23 4.34 -2.66
N SER A 107 -0.66 3.46 -1.84
CA SER A 107 0.03 2.26 -2.30
C SER A 107 -0.75 1.02 -1.85
N GLY A 108 -0.77 0.00 -2.70
CA GLY A 108 -1.31 -1.31 -2.41
C GLY A 108 -0.29 -2.38 -2.78
N GLY A 109 -0.13 -3.40 -1.95
CA GLY A 109 0.92 -4.38 -2.17
C GLY A 109 0.91 -5.55 -1.20
N LEU A 110 2.02 -6.26 -1.22
CA LEU A 110 2.25 -7.47 -0.43
C LEU A 110 3.35 -7.20 0.59
N LEU A 111 3.04 -7.43 1.85
CA LEU A 111 3.93 -7.30 2.98
C LEU A 111 4.35 -8.70 3.46
N HIS A 112 5.65 -8.97 3.51
CA HIS A 112 6.22 -10.20 4.02
C HIS A 112 7.12 -9.92 5.23
N GLY A 113 7.15 -10.83 6.21
CA GLY A 113 8.15 -10.79 7.29
C GLY A 113 7.61 -10.87 8.71
N TYR A 114 6.28 -10.81 8.91
CA TYR A 114 5.64 -11.08 10.21
C TYR A 114 5.62 -12.59 10.47
N ARG A 115 6.38 -13.04 11.48
CA ARG A 115 6.61 -14.45 11.81
C ARG A 115 6.30 -14.76 13.28
N GLY A 116 6.11 -16.04 13.59
CA GLY A 116 5.85 -16.53 14.95
C GLY A 116 4.49 -16.07 15.46
N ASP A 117 4.43 -15.72 16.75
CA ASP A 117 3.20 -15.31 17.44
C ASP A 117 2.57 -14.03 16.90
N TYR A 118 3.29 -13.28 16.07
CA TYR A 118 2.84 -12.01 15.48
C TYR A 118 2.31 -12.15 14.06
N ARG A 119 2.18 -13.39 13.55
CA ARG A 119 1.67 -13.65 12.21
C ARG A 119 0.28 -13.05 12.01
N ASP A 120 -0.62 -13.19 12.98
CA ASP A 120 -2.02 -12.78 12.82
C ASP A 120 -2.28 -11.29 13.09
N ASN A 121 -1.24 -10.51 13.42
CA ASN A 121 -1.37 -9.06 13.61
C ASN A 121 -1.59 -8.28 12.31
N ILE A 122 -1.43 -8.94 11.16
CA ILE A 122 -1.88 -8.40 9.87
C ILE A 122 -2.94 -9.33 9.30
N LEU A 123 -4.07 -8.74 8.91
CA LEU A 123 -5.15 -9.43 8.23
C LEU A 123 -4.61 -10.24 7.03
N LEU A 124 -5.05 -11.49 6.90
CA LEU A 124 -4.73 -12.41 5.80
C LEU A 124 -3.27 -12.90 5.72
N ASN A 125 -2.45 -12.74 6.77
CA ASN A 125 -1.05 -13.22 6.81
C ASN A 125 -0.88 -14.75 7.04
N ARG A 126 -1.88 -15.55 6.72
CA ARG A 126 -1.88 -17.02 6.94
C ARG A 126 -0.74 -17.74 6.19
N PHE A 127 -0.19 -17.12 5.14
CA PHE A 127 0.93 -17.63 4.35
C PHE A 127 2.26 -16.88 4.60
N GLY A 128 2.33 -16.02 5.63
CA GLY A 128 3.49 -15.16 5.88
C GLY A 128 3.60 -13.97 4.92
N VAL A 129 2.62 -13.79 4.03
CA VAL A 129 2.44 -12.61 3.19
C VAL A 129 1.05 -12.04 3.47
N ALA A 130 0.98 -10.73 3.67
CA ALA A 130 -0.24 -10.01 3.96
C ALA A 130 -0.50 -8.90 2.92
N PRO A 131 -1.70 -8.83 2.32
CA PRO A 131 -2.08 -7.68 1.51
C PRO A 131 -2.15 -6.44 2.40
N SER A 132 -1.73 -5.29 1.87
CA SER A 132 -1.76 -4.01 2.58
C SER A 132 -2.10 -2.88 1.63
N ILE A 133 -2.85 -1.90 2.14
CA ILE A 133 -3.12 -0.62 1.48
C ILE A 133 -2.67 0.46 2.44
N ILE A 134 -1.80 1.34 1.98
CA ILE A 134 -1.14 2.35 2.80
C ILE A 134 -1.37 3.71 2.12
N PRO A 135 -2.25 4.56 2.69
CA PRO A 135 -2.38 5.94 2.30
C PRO A 135 -1.28 6.80 2.95
N SER A 136 -0.88 7.85 2.26
CA SER A 136 0.06 8.85 2.76
C SER A 136 -0.23 10.24 2.21
N LEU A 137 0.25 11.24 2.96
CA LEU A 137 0.25 12.64 2.58
C LEU A 137 1.67 13.16 2.70
N GLY A 138 2.15 13.89 1.70
CA GLY A 138 3.50 14.41 1.70
C GLY A 138 3.62 15.81 1.15
N ILE A 139 4.77 16.40 1.43
CA ILE A 139 5.22 17.67 0.87
C ILE A 139 6.49 17.46 0.05
N ARG A 140 6.68 18.25 -1.00
CA ARG A 140 7.83 18.18 -1.90
C ARG A 140 8.52 19.54 -1.98
N LEU A 141 9.77 19.57 -1.56
CA LEU A 141 10.63 20.75 -1.54
C LEU A 141 11.79 20.50 -2.51
N GLY A 142 11.57 20.79 -3.79
CA GLY A 142 12.52 20.43 -4.85
C GLY A 142 12.69 18.91 -4.98
N PRO A 143 13.93 18.37 -4.90
CA PRO A 143 14.15 16.92 -4.97
C PRO A 143 13.84 16.20 -3.66
N VAL A 144 13.67 16.92 -2.54
CA VAL A 144 13.42 16.32 -1.22
C VAL A 144 11.92 16.24 -0.96
N GLY A 145 11.47 15.13 -0.37
CA GLY A 145 10.11 14.96 0.09
C GLY A 145 10.04 14.55 1.55
N LEU A 146 9.00 15.00 2.24
CA LEU A 146 8.57 14.48 3.54
C LEU A 146 7.20 13.85 3.39
N GLU A 147 6.98 12.70 4.01
CA GLU A 147 5.74 11.94 3.85
C GLU A 147 5.25 11.40 5.20
N ALA A 148 4.01 11.72 5.55
CA ALA A 148 3.27 11.09 6.64
C ALA A 148 2.52 9.87 6.08
N VAL A 149 2.88 8.69 6.57
CA VAL A 149 2.40 7.39 6.14
C VAL A 149 1.51 6.79 7.22
N LEU A 150 0.28 6.42 6.88
CA LEU A 150 -0.65 5.79 7.81
C LEU A 150 -0.58 4.27 7.68
N LEU A 151 -0.05 3.60 8.69
CA LEU A 151 0.14 2.16 8.75
C LEU A 151 -1.12 1.47 9.30
N GLY A 152 -2.25 1.71 8.64
CA GLY A 152 -3.57 1.30 9.11
C GLY A 152 -3.97 1.99 10.42
N GLY A 153 -4.76 1.31 11.25
CA GLY A 153 -5.20 1.83 12.57
C GLY A 153 -4.14 1.77 13.68
N ASN A 154 -2.89 1.44 13.36
CA ASN A 154 -1.89 1.08 14.38
C ASN A 154 -0.85 2.17 14.62
N ALA A 155 -0.36 2.84 13.57
CA ALA A 155 0.72 3.80 13.66
C ALA A 155 0.73 4.81 12.51
N MET A 156 1.40 5.92 12.75
CA MET A 156 1.85 6.87 11.74
C MET A 156 3.37 6.86 11.67
N MET A 157 3.92 6.92 10.46
CA MET A 157 5.35 7.03 10.21
C MET A 157 5.63 8.28 9.37
N VAL A 158 6.71 8.98 9.69
CA VAL A 158 7.23 10.10 8.90
C VAL A 158 8.47 9.63 8.17
N ASN A 159 8.44 9.76 6.84
CA ASN A 159 9.55 9.46 5.96
C ASN A 159 10.17 10.74 5.39
N ALA A 160 11.44 10.66 5.07
CA ALA A 160 12.11 11.57 4.16
C ALA A 160 12.57 10.80 2.93
N GLY A 161 12.65 11.49 1.79
CA GLY A 161 13.22 10.90 0.60
C GLY A 161 13.75 11.91 -0.40
N TYR A 162 14.45 11.38 -1.39
CA TYR A 162 15.15 12.11 -2.43
C TYR A 162 14.76 11.59 -3.81
N ARG A 163 14.41 12.52 -4.70
CA ARG A 163 14.00 12.27 -6.07
C ARG A 163 15.14 12.53 -7.05
N PHE A 164 15.34 11.61 -7.98
CA PHE A 164 16.33 11.71 -9.06
C PHE A 164 15.79 11.04 -10.35
N LYS A 165 16.47 11.27 -11.48
CA LYS A 165 16.08 10.70 -12.78
C LYS A 165 16.58 9.27 -12.95
#